data_AF-A0A9D1DJU3-F1
#
_entry.id   AF-A0A9D1DJU3-F1
#
_cell.length_a   1.000
_cell.length_b   1.000
_cell.length_c   1.000
_cell.angle_alpha   90.00
_cell.angle_beta   90.00
_cell.angle_gamma   90.00
#
_symmetry.space_group_name_H-M   'P 1'
#
loop_
_entity.id
_entity.type
_entity.pdbx_description
1 polymer ?
#
loop_
_entity_poly.entity_id
_entity_poly.type
_entity_poly.pdbx_seq_one_letter_code
_entity_poly.pdbx_strand_id
1 'polypeptide(L)' 'MIEPALAGYFGRKEGLPFDGLLEAMDYSLMAGGKRLRPMLVLEFCRVCGGDVAAALPAACAVEMLHTYSLIHDDLP' A
#
# COMPACT_ATOMS: atom_id res chain seq x y z
N MET A 1 -7.58 -9.11 -1.62
CA MET A 1 -6.19 -9.51 -1.33
C MET A 1 -5.33 -8.30 -0.98
N ILE A 2 -5.31 -7.25 -1.81
CA ILE A 2 -4.48 -6.05 -1.56
C ILE A 2 -4.95 -5.19 -0.38
N GLU A 3 -6.22 -4.78 -0.32
CA GLU A 3 -6.72 -3.94 0.78
C GLU A 3 -6.46 -4.53 2.18
N PRO A 4 -6.82 -5.79 2.47
CA PRO A 4 -6.51 -6.37 3.78
C PRO A 4 -5.01 -6.56 4.03
N ALA A 5 -4.18 -6.71 2.98
CA ALA A 5 -2.74 -6.79 3.12
C ALA A 5 -2.13 -5.42 3.47
N LEU A 6 -2.55 -4.36 2.77
CA LEU A 6 -2.14 -2.97 3.06
C LEU A 6 -2.50 -2.56 4.49
N ALA A 7 -3.74 -2.81 4.90
CA ALA A 7 -4.20 -2.53 6.26
C ALA A 7 -3.40 -3.29 7.34
N GLY A 8 -2.83 -4.45 6.99
CA GLY A 8 -2.00 -5.25 7.90
C GLY A 8 -0.61 -4.64 8.19
N TYR A 9 -0.11 -3.73 7.36
CA TYR A 9 1.24 -3.16 7.53
C TYR A 9 1.31 -2.02 8.54
N PHE A 10 0.22 -1.24 8.69
CA PHE A 10 0.17 -0.09 9.59
C PHE A 10 -0.62 -0.34 10.87
N GLY A 11 -0.79 -1.61 11.25
CA GLY A 11 -1.61 -2.06 12.38
C GLY A 11 -1.59 -1.08 13.55
N ARG A 12 -2.77 -0.49 13.83
CA ARG A 12 -2.93 0.57 14.84
C ARG A 12 -2.35 0.09 16.18
N LYS A 13 -1.28 0.76 16.61
CA LYS A 13 -0.75 0.71 17.96
C LYS A 13 -1.03 2.08 18.56
N GLU A 14 -1.98 2.15 19.48
CA GLU A 14 -2.27 3.39 20.21
C GLU A 14 -1.17 3.66 21.24
N GLY A 15 -0.89 4.94 21.47
CA GLY A 15 0.08 5.39 22.48
C GLY A 15 1.51 5.48 21.96
N LEU A 16 1.73 5.53 20.64
CA LEU A 16 3.04 5.83 20.08
C LEU A 16 3.24 7.35 19.97
N PRO A 17 4.49 7.84 20.09
CA PRO A 17 4.80 9.27 19.91
C PRO A 17 4.44 9.84 18.53
N PHE A 18 4.06 8.99 17.57
CA PHE A 18 3.81 9.31 16.17
C PHE A 18 2.45 8.79 15.69
N ASP A 19 1.47 8.62 16.59
CA ASP A 19 0.11 8.19 16.23
C ASP A 19 -0.51 9.08 15.14
N GLY A 20 -0.34 10.40 15.23
CA GLY A 20 -0.83 11.33 14.21
C GLY A 20 -0.17 11.15 12.83
N LEU A 21 1.10 10.73 12.78
CA LEU A 21 1.77 10.39 11.52
C LEU A 21 1.19 9.10 10.93
N LEU A 22 0.99 8.07 11.76
CA LEU A 22 0.40 6.81 11.31
C LEU A 22 -1.02 7.01 10.80
N GLU A 23 -1.81 7.85 11.47
CA GLU A 23 -3.15 8.22 11.02
C GLU A 23 -3.13 8.93 9.66
N ALA A 24 -2.21 9.87 9.44
CA ALA A 24 -2.07 10.55 8.16
C ALA A 24 -1.64 9.60 7.02
N MET A 25 -0.74 8.67 7.32
CA MET A 25 -0.31 7.64 6.37
C MET A 25 -1.46 6.70 6.00
N ASP A 26 -2.20 6.20 6.99
CA ASP A 26 -3.34 5.30 6.80
C ASP A 26 -4.47 6.00 6.06
N TYR A 27 -4.78 7.25 6.42
CA TYR A 27 -5.77 8.08 5.72
C TYR A 27 -5.51 8.15 4.22
N SER A 28 -4.27 8.45 3.83
CA SER A 28 -3.91 8.60 2.42
C SER A 28 -3.88 7.26 1.68
N LEU A 29 -3.30 6.23 2.30
CA LEU A 29 -3.18 4.90 1.69
C LEU A 29 -4.53 4.20 1.53
N MET A 30 -5.43 4.39 2.49
CA MET A 30 -6.74 3.74 2.56
C MET A 30 -7.88 4.62 2.00
N ALA A 31 -7.59 5.81 1.46
CA ALA A 31 -8.56 6.65 0.74
C ALA A 31 -9.15 5.97 -0.53
N GLY A 32 -8.69 4.77 -0.87
CA GLY A 32 -9.14 3.97 -2.00
C GLY A 32 -8.31 4.23 -3.25
N GLY A 33 -8.85 3.87 -4.41
CA GLY A 33 -8.19 4.02 -5.70
C GLY A 33 -8.39 2.80 -6.59
N LYS A 34 -7.93 2.89 -7.84
CA LYS A 34 -8.06 1.78 -8.81
C LYS A 34 -7.11 0.60 -8.52
N ARG A 35 -6.10 0.82 -7.67
CA ARG A 35 -5.06 -0.17 -7.32
C ARG A 35 -4.41 -0.82 -8.55
N LEU A 36 -4.22 -0.03 -9.62
CA LEU A 36 -3.72 -0.55 -10.89
C LEU A 36 -2.30 -1.10 -10.75
N ARG A 37 -1.44 -0.40 -10.01
CA ARG A 37 -0.03 -0.78 -9.84
C ARG A 37 0.13 -2.12 -9.11
N PRO A 38 -0.48 -2.35 -7.92
CA PRO A 38 -0.39 -3.65 -7.27
C PRO A 38 -1.05 -4.76 -8.11
N MET A 39 -2.16 -4.48 -8.82
CA MET A 39 -2.73 -5.46 -9.76
C MET A 39 -1.72 -5.86 -10.84
N LEU A 40 -1.02 -4.90 -11.46
CA LEU A 40 0.00 -5.20 -12.46
C LEU A 40 1.11 -6.08 -11.87
N VAL A 41 1.60 -5.77 -10.66
CA VAL A 41 2.63 -6.61 -10.01
C VAL A 41 2.15 -8.06 -9.85
N LEU A 42 0.94 -8.26 -9.34
CA LEU A 42 0.39 -9.59 -9.09
C LEU A 42 0.11 -10.35 -10.40
N GLU A 43 -0.45 -9.68 -11.39
CA GLU A 43 -0.75 -10.30 -12.69
C GLU A 43 0.51 -10.66 -13.46
N PHE A 44 1.54 -9.80 -13.44
CA PHE A 44 2.83 -10.12 -14.06
C PHE A 44 3.53 -11.29 -13.36
N CYS A 45 3.46 -11.36 -12.03
CA CYS A 45 3.94 -12.54 -11.29
C CYS A 45 3.21 -13.81 -11.76
N ARG A 46 1.88 -13.76 -11.85
CA ARG A 46 1.03 -14.88 -12.25
C ARG A 46 1.35 -15.37 -13.67
N VAL A 47 1.42 -14.48 -14.65
CA VAL A 47 1.67 -14.88 -16.06
C VAL A 47 3.09 -15.39 -16.29
N CYS A 48 4.05 -15.00 -15.44
CA CYS A 48 5.40 -15.53 -15.43
C CYS A 48 5.53 -16.85 -14.65
N GLY A 49 4.43 -17.41 -14.12
CA GLY A 49 4.42 -18.66 -13.36
C GLY A 49 4.91 -18.55 -11.92
N GLY A 50 4.97 -17.34 -11.35
CA GLY A 50 5.37 -17.10 -9.96
C GLY A 50 4.24 -17.30 -8.96
N ASP A 51 4.61 -17.36 -7.67
CA ASP A 51 3.66 -17.38 -6.56
C ASP A 51 3.13 -15.97 -6.25
N VAL A 52 1.84 -15.75 -6.54
CA VAL A 52 1.15 -14.49 -6.29
C VAL A 52 1.13 -14.12 -4.80
N ALA A 53 1.07 -15.09 -3.89
CA ALA A 53 1.10 -14.82 -2.46
C ALA A 53 2.47 -14.29 -2.02
N ALA A 54 3.55 -14.85 -2.57
CA ALA A 54 4.91 -14.35 -2.35
C ALA A 54 5.14 -12.95 -2.97
N ALA A 55 4.40 -12.58 -4.02
CA ALA A 55 4.46 -11.25 -4.63
C ALA A 55 3.63 -10.17 -3.90
N LEU A 56 2.77 -10.57 -2.96
CA LEU A 56 1.86 -9.65 -2.26
C LEU A 56 2.59 -8.51 -1.51
N PRO A 57 3.72 -8.74 -0.82
CA PRO A 57 4.49 -7.65 -0.21
C PRO A 57 5.04 -6.66 -1.23
N ALA A 58 5.51 -7.13 -2.38
CA ALA A 58 6.02 -6.27 -3.44
C ALA A 58 4.90 -5.40 -4.04
N ALA A 59 3.72 -5.98 -4.26
CA ALA A 59 2.55 -5.25 -4.72
C ALA A 59 2.14 -4.15 -3.72
N CYS A 60 2.13 -4.46 -2.42
CA CYS A 60 1.84 -3.48 -1.36
C CYS A 60 2.88 -2.35 -1.32
N ALA A 61 4.17 -2.68 -1.39
CA ALA A 61 5.25 -1.69 -1.40
C ALA A 61 5.13 -0.70 -2.57
N VAL A 62 4.78 -1.18 -3.77
CA VAL A 62 4.57 -0.31 -4.94
C VAL A 62 3.40 0.64 -4.73
N GLU A 63 2.30 0.19 -4.12
CA GLU A 63 1.15 1.06 -3.83
C GLU A 63 1.46 2.09 -2.73
N MET A 64 2.27 1.71 -1.72
CA MET A 64 2.76 2.65 -0.71
C MET A 64 3.64 3.74 -1.32
N LEU A 65 4.57 3.36 -2.22
CA LEU A 65 5.41 4.32 -2.94
C LEU A 65 4.59 5.23 -3.85
N HIS A 66 3.57 4.69 -4.51
CA HIS A 66 2.64 5.48 -5.31
C HIS A 66 1.88 6.50 -4.44
N THR A 67 1.37 6.08 -3.29
CA THR A 67 0.62 6.96 -2.39
C THR A 67 1.52 8.06 -1.84
N TYR A 68 2.75 7.71 -1.44
CA TYR A 68 3.78 8.68 -1.07
C TYR A 68 4.01 9.75 -2.15
N SER A 69 4.14 9.33 -3.42
CA SER A 69 4.40 10.28 -4.50
C SER A 69 3.24 11.27 -4.64
N LEU A 70 1.99 10.80 -4.58
CA LEU A 70 0.81 11.66 -4.65
C LEU A 70 0.76 12.70 -3.52
N ILE A 71 1.03 12.28 -2.28
CA ILE A 71 1.06 13.20 -1.14
C ILE A 71 2.06 14.34 -1.38
N HIS A 72 3.23 14.02 -1.94
CA HIS A 72 4.28 15.01 -2.23
C HIS A 72 3.97 15.85 -3.47
N ASP A 73 3.35 15.27 -4.50
CA ASP A 73 2.94 15.97 -5.72
C ASP A 73 1.84 17.01 -5.44
N ASP A 74 1.00 16.77 -4.42
CA ASP A 74 -0.12 17.64 -4.02
C ASP A 74 0.29 18.80 -3.07
N LEU A 75 1.57 18.91 -2.69
CA LEU A 75 2.05 20.01 -1.85
C LEU A 75 2.11 21.34 -2.64
N PRO A 76 1.73 22.48 -2.03
CA PRO A 76 1.72 23.80 -2.67
C PRO A 76 3.11 24.39 -2.94
#